data_AF-A0A2T4TUZ7-F1
#
_entry.id   AF-A0A2T4TUZ7-F1
#
_cell.length_a   1.000
_cell.length_b   1.000
_cell.length_c   1.000
_cell.angle_alpha   90.00
_cell.angle_beta   90.00
_cell.angle_gamma   90.00
#
_symmetry.space_group_name_H-M   'P 1'
#
loop_
_entity.id
_entity.type
_entity.pdbx_description
1 polymer ?
#
loop_
_entity_poly.entity_id
_entity_poly.type
_entity_poly.pdbx_seq_one_letter_code
_entity_poly.pdbx_strand_id
1 'polypeptide(L)'
;MDQRKDSIIFKGGKIDIPGQEQEGSEIGLFLCNRTFSEGSIAVDVRFDDVSPTSCADVVLFYDPQNRYTLNAGLTYQNLFAIRHFDTRWTIHATAGAANAIEAKRTYRLEASLRGSTVALKCDGVEVLRVVLPFVLPQSQVGVFGVDRTNIEFKNFLVSPVKPRAFVVMQFSAPYNDVYSEVIKQVCDEEEVDVTRIDEEAGPGLIIQDINRTIRESKIIIADISPINANVFYEVGFAHALNKPTILLAEKGTKLPFDVSPFRTLFYENSIGGKRLFEEGLRKHIRACLQQKG
;
A
#
# COMPACT_ATOMS: atom_id res chain seq x y z
N MET A 1 20.71 21.20 -4.27
CA MET A 1 19.98 20.38 -3.28
C MET A 1 20.54 20.71 -1.90
N ASP A 2 19.74 21.32 -1.02
CA ASP A 2 20.09 21.55 0.39
C ASP A 2 19.13 20.68 1.22
N GLN A 3 19.58 19.49 1.63
CA GLN A 3 18.79 18.60 2.48
C GLN A 3 19.03 19.01 3.95
N ARG A 4 18.12 19.81 4.50
CA ARG A 4 18.02 19.96 5.96
C ARG A 4 17.18 18.79 6.47
N LYS A 5 17.54 18.25 7.65
CA LYS A 5 17.15 16.92 8.17
C LYS A 5 15.67 16.49 8.01
N ASP A 6 14.72 17.40 7.83
CA ASP A 6 13.28 17.11 7.70
C ASP A 6 12.55 17.86 6.56
N SER A 7 13.28 18.40 5.56
CA SER A 7 12.68 19.18 4.47
C SER A 7 13.35 18.96 3.11
N ILE A 8 12.53 18.86 2.07
CA ILE A 8 12.96 18.86 0.66
C ILE A 8 12.57 20.20 0.04
N ILE A 9 13.52 20.88 -0.59
CA ILE A 9 13.25 22.12 -1.32
C ILE A 9 13.41 21.85 -2.81
N PHE A 10 12.29 21.90 -3.54
CA PHE A 10 12.28 22.00 -4.99
C PHE A 10 12.74 23.41 -5.38
N LYS A 11 13.74 23.50 -6.26
CA LYS A 11 14.27 24.76 -6.78
C LYS A 11 13.63 25.01 -8.15
N GLY A 12 12.56 25.79 -8.17
CA GLY A 12 11.89 26.16 -9.41
C GLY A 12 12.70 27.15 -10.25
N GLY A 13 12.28 27.29 -11.50
CA GLY A 13 12.94 28.12 -12.49
C GLY A 13 12.12 28.17 -13.78
N LYS A 14 12.55 29.03 -14.69
CA LYS A 14 12.00 29.09 -16.05
C LYS A 14 12.77 28.14 -16.96
N ILE A 15 12.05 27.46 -17.83
CA ILE A 15 12.66 26.62 -18.88
C ILE A 15 12.30 27.20 -20.24
N ASP A 16 13.31 27.45 -21.06
CA ASP A 16 13.12 27.78 -22.47
C ASP A 16 12.80 26.49 -23.23
N ILE A 17 11.61 26.45 -23.85
CA ILE A 17 11.17 25.30 -24.66
C ILE A 17 11.44 25.63 -26.13
N PRO A 18 12.38 24.95 -26.82
CA PRO A 18 12.69 25.24 -28.21
C PRO A 18 11.46 25.13 -29.11
N GLY A 19 11.14 26.20 -29.83
CA GLY A 19 10.00 26.23 -30.76
C GLY A 19 8.65 26.60 -30.13
N GLN A 20 8.60 27.02 -28.86
CA GLN A 20 7.41 27.62 -28.24
C GLN A 20 7.66 29.06 -27.80
N GLU A 21 6.67 29.94 -27.99
CA GLU A 21 6.75 31.34 -27.53
C GLU A 21 6.59 31.48 -26.01
N GLN A 22 6.04 30.47 -25.33
CA GLN A 22 5.83 30.48 -23.88
C GLN A 22 6.93 29.73 -23.14
N GLU A 23 7.55 30.41 -22.16
CA GLU A 23 8.49 29.82 -21.21
C GLU A 23 7.77 28.78 -20.32
N GLY A 24 8.35 27.59 -20.23
CA GLY A 24 7.96 26.54 -19.30
C GLY A 24 8.44 26.80 -17.87
N SER A 25 8.11 25.87 -16.98
CA SER A 25 8.55 25.90 -15.58
C SER A 25 9.26 24.59 -15.24
N GLU A 26 10.23 24.67 -14.33
CA GLU A 26 10.94 23.50 -13.80
C GLU A 26 9.96 22.48 -13.20
N ILE A 27 10.32 21.20 -13.33
CA ILE A 27 9.52 20.07 -12.87
C ILE A 27 10.39 19.18 -11.98
N GLY A 28 9.88 18.82 -10.80
CA GLY A 28 10.56 17.94 -9.86
C GLY A 28 9.67 16.77 -9.46
N LEU A 29 10.22 15.55 -9.50
CA LEU A 29 9.63 14.35 -8.92
C LEU A 29 10.58 13.79 -7.86
N PHE A 30 10.12 13.73 -6.61
CA PHE A 30 10.90 13.24 -5.47
C PHE A 30 10.24 11.98 -4.95
N LEU A 31 10.87 10.83 -5.17
CA LEU A 31 10.36 9.52 -4.75
C LEU A 31 11.04 9.05 -3.48
N CYS A 32 10.28 8.37 -2.63
CA CYS A 32 10.82 7.66 -1.48
C CYS A 32 11.04 6.17 -1.81
N ASN A 33 11.86 5.50 -1.01
CA ASN A 33 12.11 4.06 -1.12
C ASN A 33 11.01 3.20 -0.45
N ARG A 34 9.97 3.83 0.11
CA ARG A 34 8.79 3.10 0.62
C ARG A 34 7.86 2.78 -0.53
N THR A 35 7.23 1.62 -0.42
CA THR A 35 6.20 1.17 -1.34
C THR A 35 4.84 1.33 -0.70
N PHE A 36 3.83 1.60 -1.52
CA PHE A 36 2.48 1.94 -1.09
C PHE A 36 1.49 1.24 -2.01
N SER A 37 0.46 0.64 -1.42
CA SER A 37 -0.65 0.00 -2.13
C SER A 37 -1.99 0.48 -1.60
N GLU A 38 -2.06 0.71 -0.29
CA GLU A 38 -3.22 1.24 0.40
C GLU A 38 -2.76 2.07 1.60
N GLY A 39 -3.54 3.08 1.99
CA GLY A 39 -3.30 3.91 3.17
C GLY A 39 -3.36 5.39 2.88
N SER A 40 -2.59 6.19 3.62
CA SER A 40 -2.52 7.65 3.46
C SER A 40 -1.09 8.16 3.43
N ILE A 41 -0.89 9.25 2.73
CA ILE A 41 0.36 9.98 2.64
C ILE A 41 0.06 11.43 2.96
N ALA A 42 0.81 12.00 3.90
CA ALA A 42 0.63 13.38 4.31
C ALA A 42 1.93 14.18 4.14
N VAL A 43 1.82 15.45 3.76
CA VAL A 43 2.96 16.34 3.57
C VAL A 43 2.55 17.80 3.78
N ASP A 44 3.46 18.60 4.34
CA ASP A 44 3.33 20.05 4.40
C ASP A 44 3.96 20.65 3.15
N VAL A 45 3.20 21.50 2.46
CA VAL A 45 3.64 22.19 1.26
C VAL A 45 3.65 23.69 1.51
N ARG A 46 4.73 24.37 1.14
CA ARG A 46 4.79 25.84 1.13
C ARG A 46 5.46 26.36 -0.13
N PHE A 47 4.76 27.22 -0.85
CA PHE A 47 5.29 27.93 -2.02
C PHE A 47 6.03 29.19 -1.57
N ASP A 48 7.21 29.45 -2.13
CA ASP A 48 7.90 30.73 -1.89
C ASP A 48 7.18 31.89 -2.59
N ASP A 49 6.69 31.66 -3.81
CA ASP A 49 5.79 32.53 -4.56
C ASP A 49 4.89 31.66 -5.45
N VAL A 50 3.91 32.27 -6.14
CA VAL A 50 2.97 31.54 -7.01
C VAL A 50 3.11 32.04 -8.45
N SER A 51 3.09 31.09 -9.38
CA SER A 51 3.10 31.29 -10.83
C SER A 51 1.89 30.60 -11.47
N PRO A 52 1.54 30.93 -12.73
CA PRO A 52 0.46 30.25 -13.46
C PRO A 52 0.64 28.74 -13.66
N THR A 53 1.82 28.21 -13.32
CA THR A 53 2.16 26.78 -13.38
C THR A 53 2.26 26.12 -12.01
N SER A 54 2.09 26.88 -10.92
CA SER A 54 2.31 26.37 -9.56
C SER A 54 1.48 25.12 -9.29
N CYS A 55 2.18 24.09 -8.85
CA CYS A 55 1.64 22.78 -8.58
C CYS A 55 2.48 22.10 -7.52
N ALA A 56 1.82 21.43 -6.58
CA ALA A 56 2.46 20.56 -5.61
C ALA A 56 1.53 19.41 -5.27
N ASP A 57 1.94 18.20 -5.63
CA ASP A 57 1.13 17.00 -5.49
C ASP A 57 1.82 15.99 -4.57
N VAL A 58 1.00 15.23 -3.85
CA VAL A 58 1.36 13.92 -3.32
C VAL A 58 1.28 12.91 -4.47
N VAL A 59 2.33 12.13 -4.67
CA VAL A 59 2.40 11.05 -5.66
C VAL A 59 2.02 9.74 -4.98
N LEU A 60 0.84 9.22 -5.29
CA LEU A 60 0.29 7.98 -4.73
C LEU A 60 0.77 6.73 -5.48
N PHE A 61 1.27 6.88 -6.71
CA PHE A 61 1.78 5.79 -7.51
C PHE A 61 2.72 6.32 -8.60
N TYR A 62 3.80 5.58 -8.87
CA TYR A 62 4.72 5.87 -9.96
C TYR A 62 5.07 4.59 -10.73
N ASP A 63 5.01 4.62 -12.05
CA ASP A 63 5.56 3.57 -12.92
C ASP A 63 6.66 4.17 -13.81
N PRO A 64 7.94 3.84 -13.57
CA PRO A 64 9.04 4.37 -14.35
C PRO A 64 9.05 3.89 -15.80
N GLN A 65 8.50 2.71 -16.10
CA GLN A 65 8.53 2.15 -17.46
C GLN A 65 7.60 2.93 -18.40
N ASN A 66 6.40 3.24 -17.90
CA ASN A 66 5.38 3.97 -18.64
C ASN A 66 5.38 5.48 -18.38
N ARG A 67 6.31 5.97 -17.52
CA ARG A 67 6.33 7.36 -17.02
C ARG A 67 4.98 7.78 -16.45
N TYR A 68 4.32 6.85 -15.77
CA TYR A 68 2.98 7.06 -15.22
C TYR A 68 3.08 7.59 -13.78
N THR A 69 2.29 8.61 -13.43
CA THR A 69 2.11 9.04 -12.03
C THR A 69 0.65 9.21 -11.69
N LEU A 70 0.21 8.78 -10.51
CA LEU A 70 -1.07 9.20 -9.93
C LEU A 70 -0.80 10.23 -8.83
N ASN A 71 -1.40 11.41 -8.99
CA ASN A 71 -1.11 12.59 -8.22
C ASN A 71 -2.38 13.16 -7.58
N ALA A 72 -2.26 13.67 -6.36
CA ALA A 72 -3.31 14.38 -5.66
C ALA A 72 -2.73 15.57 -4.89
N GLY A 73 -3.20 16.78 -5.15
CA GLY A 73 -2.69 17.97 -4.48
C GLY A 73 -3.16 19.28 -5.05
N LEU A 74 -2.27 20.27 -5.03
CA LEU A 74 -2.55 21.67 -5.31
C LEU A 74 -2.24 22.02 -6.77
N THR A 75 -3.15 22.74 -7.43
CA THR A 75 -2.92 23.23 -8.80
C THR A 75 -3.38 24.67 -8.96
N TYR A 76 -2.70 25.42 -9.84
CA TYR A 76 -3.08 26.80 -10.13
C TYR A 76 -4.48 26.93 -10.76
N GLN A 77 -4.90 26.00 -11.62
CA GLN A 77 -6.17 26.12 -12.37
C GLN A 77 -7.40 25.79 -11.54
N ASN A 78 -7.29 24.77 -10.69
CA ASN A 78 -8.33 24.34 -9.77
C ASN A 78 -7.60 23.98 -8.50
N LEU A 79 -7.77 24.77 -7.43
CA LEU A 79 -6.97 24.69 -6.20
C LEU A 79 -6.59 23.26 -5.81
N PHE A 80 -7.52 22.31 -5.94
CA PHE A 80 -7.27 20.88 -5.74
C PHE A 80 -7.50 20.06 -7.02
N ALA A 81 -6.67 19.04 -7.23
CA ALA A 81 -6.90 18.04 -8.27
C ALA A 81 -6.45 16.63 -7.85
N ILE A 82 -7.17 15.62 -8.34
CA ILE A 82 -6.71 14.23 -8.44
C ILE A 82 -6.58 13.92 -9.93
N ARG A 83 -5.40 13.49 -10.36
CA ARG A 83 -5.06 13.36 -11.77
C ARG A 83 -3.92 12.38 -11.96
N HIS A 84 -3.78 11.88 -13.18
CA HIS A 84 -2.60 11.11 -13.54
C HIS A 84 -1.89 11.72 -14.74
N PHE A 85 -0.60 11.44 -14.84
CA PHE A 85 0.19 11.73 -16.02
C PHE A 85 0.69 10.44 -16.62
N ASP A 86 0.64 10.32 -17.94
CA ASP A 86 1.29 9.27 -18.73
C ASP A 86 2.12 9.89 -19.88
N THR A 87 1.45 10.22 -20.96
CA THR A 87 1.84 11.11 -22.04
C THR A 87 1.18 12.49 -21.90
N ARG A 88 0.05 12.56 -21.18
CA ARG A 88 -0.70 13.79 -20.90
C ARG A 88 -1.31 13.75 -19.50
N TRP A 89 -1.70 14.90 -19.01
CA TRP A 89 -2.49 14.98 -17.79
C TRP A 89 -3.94 14.59 -18.07
N THR A 90 -4.44 13.63 -17.29
CA THR A 90 -5.85 13.27 -17.24
C THR A 90 -6.39 13.56 -15.85
N ILE A 91 -7.44 14.38 -15.78
CA ILE A 91 -8.07 14.79 -14.53
C ILE A 91 -9.16 13.80 -14.14
N HIS A 92 -9.15 13.34 -12.90
CA HIS A 92 -10.19 12.48 -12.32
C HIS A 92 -11.16 13.26 -11.46
N ALA A 93 -10.68 14.28 -10.74
CA ALA A 93 -11.51 15.19 -9.94
C ALA A 93 -10.80 16.52 -9.71
N THR A 94 -11.55 17.62 -9.62
CA THR A 94 -11.05 18.97 -9.28
C THR A 94 -12.02 19.70 -8.36
N ALA A 95 -11.48 20.62 -7.55
CA ALA A 95 -12.27 21.51 -6.70
C ALA A 95 -11.53 22.82 -6.42
N GLY A 96 -12.27 23.85 -6.04
CA GLY A 96 -11.75 25.17 -5.69
C GLY A 96 -11.51 26.08 -6.89
N ALA A 97 -11.20 27.35 -6.60
CA ALA A 97 -11.01 28.37 -7.62
C ALA A 97 -9.61 28.32 -8.24
N ALA A 98 -9.49 28.89 -9.45
CA ALA A 98 -8.19 29.18 -10.06
C ALA A 98 -7.45 30.27 -9.26
N ASN A 99 -6.12 30.24 -9.29
CA ASN A 99 -5.25 31.21 -8.62
C ASN A 99 -5.54 31.37 -7.10
N ALA A 100 -5.95 30.28 -6.45
CA ALA A 100 -6.26 30.26 -5.02
C ALA A 100 -5.12 29.71 -4.15
N ILE A 101 -3.96 29.39 -4.75
CA ILE A 101 -2.75 29.06 -4.00
C ILE A 101 -2.18 30.37 -3.45
N GLU A 102 -1.88 30.37 -2.16
CA GLU A 102 -1.34 31.52 -1.43
C GLU A 102 0.15 31.31 -1.19
N ALA A 103 0.97 32.26 -1.65
CA ALA A 103 2.40 32.28 -1.36
C ALA A 103 2.63 32.33 0.16
N LYS A 104 3.71 31.68 0.63
CA LYS A 104 4.12 31.60 2.04
C LYS A 104 3.13 30.91 2.99
N ARG A 105 1.94 30.52 2.55
CA ARG A 105 1.02 29.68 3.33
C ARG A 105 1.49 28.22 3.31
N THR A 106 1.46 27.58 4.47
CA THR A 106 1.66 26.14 4.58
C THR A 106 0.32 25.43 4.43
N TYR A 107 0.26 24.45 3.53
CA TYR A 107 -0.87 23.56 3.30
C TYR A 107 -0.51 22.17 3.81
N ARG A 108 -1.33 21.57 4.68
CA ARG A 108 -1.23 20.16 5.06
C ARG A 108 -2.05 19.32 4.09
N LEU A 109 -1.39 18.67 3.12
CA LEU A 109 -2.05 17.74 2.21
C LEU A 109 -2.04 16.33 2.80
N GLU A 110 -3.17 15.62 2.69
CA GLU A 110 -3.27 14.20 3.00
C GLU A 110 -4.00 13.50 1.86
N ALA A 111 -3.29 12.68 1.09
CA ALA A 111 -3.85 11.87 0.03
C ALA A 111 -3.97 10.42 0.50
N SER A 112 -5.12 9.78 0.26
CA SER A 112 -5.36 8.39 0.63
C SER A 112 -5.81 7.55 -0.56
N LEU A 113 -5.38 6.30 -0.59
CA LEU A 113 -5.80 5.28 -1.55
C LEU A 113 -6.39 4.11 -0.77
N ARG A 114 -7.60 3.68 -1.11
CA ARG A 114 -8.27 2.48 -0.60
C ARG A 114 -8.96 1.75 -1.74
N GLY A 115 -8.43 0.58 -2.11
CA GLY A 115 -8.82 -0.08 -3.37
C GLY A 115 -8.59 0.85 -4.57
N SER A 116 -9.66 1.18 -5.31
CA SER A 116 -9.64 2.17 -6.38
C SER A 116 -10.06 3.58 -5.95
N THR A 117 -10.42 3.79 -4.69
CA THR A 117 -10.87 5.10 -4.20
C THR A 117 -9.67 5.94 -3.78
N VAL A 118 -9.58 7.14 -4.33
CA VAL A 118 -8.63 8.17 -3.93
C VAL A 118 -9.37 9.30 -3.26
N ALA A 119 -8.85 9.79 -2.13
CA ALA A 119 -9.32 11.01 -1.50
C ALA A 119 -8.15 11.95 -1.21
N LEU A 120 -8.44 13.26 -1.23
CA LEU A 120 -7.50 14.31 -0.88
C LEU A 120 -8.13 15.17 0.21
N LYS A 121 -7.38 15.40 1.28
CA LYS A 121 -7.68 16.40 2.29
C LYS A 121 -6.64 17.52 2.25
N CYS A 122 -7.10 18.72 2.59
CA CYS A 122 -6.26 19.88 2.86
C CYS A 122 -6.61 20.44 4.23
N ASP A 123 -5.60 20.61 5.10
CA ASP A 123 -5.75 21.12 6.47
C ASP A 123 -6.83 20.37 7.28
N GLY A 124 -6.87 19.05 7.10
CA GLY A 124 -7.82 18.14 7.79
C GLY A 124 -9.21 18.04 7.16
N VAL A 125 -9.54 18.86 6.16
CA VAL A 125 -10.84 18.84 5.47
C VAL A 125 -10.72 18.04 4.18
N GLU A 126 -11.62 17.07 3.96
CA GLU A 126 -11.72 16.38 2.68
C GLU A 126 -12.25 17.31 1.59
N VAL A 127 -11.43 17.50 0.55
CA VAL A 127 -11.73 18.42 -0.55
C VAL A 127 -12.06 17.67 -1.84
N LEU A 128 -11.58 16.43 -2.00
CA LEU A 128 -11.87 15.58 -3.15
C LEU A 128 -11.97 14.11 -2.75
N ARG A 129 -12.85 13.38 -3.45
CA ARG A 129 -12.94 11.92 -3.44
C ARG A 129 -13.37 11.42 -4.81
N VAL A 130 -12.71 10.39 -5.31
CA VAL A 130 -13.01 9.79 -6.61
C VAL A 130 -12.74 8.28 -6.59
N VAL A 131 -13.55 7.53 -7.34
CA VAL A 131 -13.31 6.10 -7.61
C VAL A 131 -12.66 6.00 -8.99
N LEU A 132 -11.45 5.47 -9.04
CA LEU A 132 -10.72 5.26 -10.28
C LEU A 132 -11.33 4.09 -11.07
N PRO A 133 -11.31 4.15 -12.41
CA PRO A 133 -11.80 3.06 -13.26
C PRO A 133 -10.79 1.90 -13.40
N PHE A 134 -9.76 1.87 -12.56
CA PHE A 134 -8.68 0.88 -12.57
C PHE A 134 -8.12 0.69 -11.16
N VAL A 135 -7.39 -0.41 -10.97
CA VAL A 135 -6.66 -0.72 -9.74
C VAL A 135 -5.19 -0.45 -9.96
N LEU A 136 -4.54 0.15 -8.96
CA LEU A 136 -3.10 0.41 -9.00
C LEU A 136 -2.34 -0.69 -8.27
N PRO A 137 -1.27 -1.24 -8.86
CA PRO A 137 -0.37 -2.12 -8.12
C PRO A 137 0.41 -1.33 -7.07
N GLN A 138 1.05 -2.06 -6.15
CA GLN A 138 1.98 -1.46 -5.21
C GLN A 138 3.15 -0.79 -5.94
N SER A 139 3.47 0.46 -5.59
CA SER A 139 4.63 1.15 -6.15
C SER A 139 5.20 2.20 -5.21
N GLN A 140 6.27 2.87 -5.65
CA GLN A 140 6.88 4.01 -4.96
C GLN A 140 5.95 5.21 -4.94
N VAL A 141 6.13 6.01 -3.90
CA VAL A 141 5.37 7.24 -3.64
C VAL A 141 6.30 8.40 -3.36
N GLY A 142 5.75 9.60 -3.34
CA GLY A 142 6.58 10.79 -3.23
C GLY A 142 5.81 12.09 -3.32
N VAL A 143 6.53 13.12 -3.77
CA VAL A 143 5.97 14.44 -4.05
C VAL A 143 6.39 14.92 -5.43
N PHE A 144 5.52 15.69 -6.05
CA PHE A 144 5.72 16.28 -7.37
C PHE A 144 5.53 17.78 -7.27
N GLY A 145 6.42 18.55 -7.89
CA GLY A 145 6.39 20.02 -7.86
C GLY A 145 6.64 20.59 -9.24
N VAL A 146 5.87 21.63 -9.59
CA VAL A 146 6.14 22.46 -10.77
C VAL A 146 5.95 23.90 -10.36
N ASP A 147 7.00 24.71 -10.50
CA ASP A 147 6.91 26.15 -10.27
C ASP A 147 8.12 26.90 -10.84
N ARG A 148 7.99 28.22 -10.94
CA ARG A 148 9.10 29.13 -11.24
C ARG A 148 9.88 29.53 -10.00
N THR A 149 9.37 29.26 -8.81
CA THR A 149 10.01 29.55 -7.52
C THR A 149 10.15 28.28 -6.67
N ASN A 150 10.67 28.42 -5.44
CA ASN A 150 10.88 27.24 -4.62
C ASN A 150 9.57 26.72 -4.05
N ILE A 151 9.47 25.40 -3.95
CA ILE A 151 8.45 24.72 -3.16
C ILE A 151 9.16 23.96 -2.05
N GLU A 152 8.75 24.19 -0.82
CA GLU A 152 9.21 23.44 0.35
C GLU A 152 8.20 22.34 0.68
N PHE A 153 8.70 21.11 0.76
CA PHE A 153 7.99 19.93 1.25
C PHE A 153 8.57 19.52 2.60
N LYS A 154 7.73 19.40 3.62
CA LYS A 154 8.09 19.03 5.00
C LYS A 154 7.18 17.97 5.57
N ASN A 155 7.62 17.29 6.62
CA ASN A 155 6.80 16.35 7.39
C ASN A 155 6.10 15.30 6.50
N PHE A 156 6.84 14.78 5.51
CA PHE A 156 6.37 13.74 4.60
C PHE A 156 6.22 12.42 5.36
N LEU A 157 4.98 11.96 5.48
CA LEU A 157 4.61 10.78 6.26
C LEU A 157 3.85 9.80 5.36
N VAL A 158 4.31 8.56 5.29
CA VAL A 158 3.62 7.46 4.60
C VAL A 158 3.07 6.53 5.67
N SER A 159 1.74 6.38 5.69
CA SER A 159 0.99 5.52 6.62
C SER A 159 0.26 4.45 5.81
N PRO A 160 0.96 3.35 5.42
CA PRO A 160 0.33 2.28 4.67
C PRO A 160 -0.67 1.50 5.54
N VAL A 161 -1.71 0.96 4.93
CA VAL A 161 -2.55 -0.06 5.56
C VAL A 161 -1.85 -1.40 5.39
N LYS A 162 -1.55 -2.06 6.51
CA LYS A 162 -0.98 -3.41 6.49
C LYS A 162 -1.98 -4.37 5.83
N PRO A 163 -1.59 -5.17 4.82
CA PRO A 163 -2.45 -6.22 4.30
C PRO A 163 -2.75 -7.23 5.42
N ARG A 164 -3.99 -7.72 5.46
CA ARG A 164 -4.40 -8.70 6.47
C ARG A 164 -4.08 -10.13 6.03
N ALA A 165 -3.51 -10.92 6.93
CA ALA A 165 -3.40 -12.36 6.81
C ALA A 165 -4.24 -13.05 7.88
N PHE A 166 -4.88 -14.15 7.51
CA PHE A 166 -5.60 -14.99 8.45
C PHE A 166 -4.94 -16.36 8.55
N VAL A 167 -4.70 -16.79 9.78
CA VAL A 167 -4.06 -18.07 10.09
C VAL A 167 -5.13 -19.10 10.44
N VAL A 168 -5.13 -20.18 9.66
CA VAL A 168 -6.03 -21.32 9.76
C VAL A 168 -5.21 -22.51 10.25
N MET A 169 -5.31 -22.85 11.52
CA MET A 169 -4.49 -23.90 12.12
C MET A 169 -5.13 -24.49 13.37
N GLN A 170 -4.58 -25.59 13.88
CA GLN A 170 -4.96 -26.11 15.18
C GLN A 170 -4.43 -25.23 16.33
N PHE A 171 -5.29 -24.89 17.30
CA PHE A 171 -4.94 -24.04 18.46
C PHE A 171 -4.49 -24.85 19.68
N SER A 172 -3.52 -25.75 19.47
CA SER A 172 -2.92 -26.54 20.55
C SER A 172 -1.41 -26.59 20.40
N ALA A 173 -0.70 -26.97 21.47
CA ALA A 173 0.71 -27.36 21.32
C ALA A 173 0.83 -28.53 20.33
N PRO A 174 1.91 -28.59 19.53
CA PRO A 174 3.01 -27.61 19.43
C PRO A 174 2.73 -26.42 18.49
N TYR A 175 1.56 -26.36 17.84
CA TYR A 175 1.24 -25.37 16.81
C TYR A 175 1.13 -23.93 17.34
N ASN A 176 0.82 -23.75 18.62
CA ASN A 176 0.84 -22.43 19.24
C ASN A 176 2.23 -21.76 19.15
N ASP A 177 3.30 -22.52 19.35
CA ASP A 177 4.67 -22.00 19.28
C ASP A 177 5.03 -21.66 17.83
N VAL A 178 4.62 -22.50 16.88
CA VAL A 178 4.77 -22.23 15.43
C VAL A 178 4.10 -20.91 15.05
N TYR A 179 2.90 -20.65 15.57
CA TYR A 179 2.20 -19.38 15.36
C TYR A 179 2.94 -18.19 15.96
N SER A 180 3.20 -18.21 17.28
CA SER A 180 3.72 -17.05 18.00
C SER A 180 5.19 -16.77 17.70
N GLU A 181 6.01 -17.81 17.49
CA GLU A 181 7.44 -17.68 17.33
C GLU A 181 7.91 -17.62 15.89
N VAL A 182 7.06 -17.95 14.91
CA VAL A 182 7.45 -17.95 13.50
C VAL A 182 6.44 -17.20 12.64
N ILE A 183 5.19 -17.67 12.55
CA ILE A 183 4.21 -17.09 11.61
C ILE A 183 3.98 -15.61 11.94
N LYS A 184 3.77 -15.28 13.21
CA LYS A 184 3.53 -13.91 13.67
C LYS A 184 4.74 -13.00 13.44
N GLN A 185 5.93 -13.48 13.80
CA GLN A 185 7.18 -12.73 13.61
C GLN A 185 7.44 -12.41 12.13
N VAL A 186 7.30 -13.41 11.25
CA VAL A 186 7.53 -13.22 9.80
C VAL A 186 6.47 -12.30 9.20
N CYS A 187 5.21 -12.38 9.62
CA CYS A 187 4.18 -11.45 9.15
C CYS A 187 4.47 -10.02 9.60
N ASP A 188 4.86 -9.81 10.86
CA ASP A 188 5.20 -8.48 11.38
C ASP A 188 6.40 -7.86 10.63
N GLU A 189 7.44 -8.64 10.35
CA GLU A 189 8.61 -8.22 9.56
C GLU A 189 8.25 -7.87 8.11
N GLU A 190 7.25 -8.53 7.54
CA GLU A 190 6.73 -8.28 6.19
C GLU A 190 5.61 -7.24 6.16
N GLU A 191 5.39 -6.52 7.27
CA GLU A 191 4.35 -5.51 7.45
C GLU A 191 2.92 -6.03 7.16
N VAL A 192 2.66 -7.31 7.44
CA VAL A 192 1.36 -7.97 7.30
C VAL A 192 0.68 -8.04 8.67
N ASP A 193 -0.57 -7.58 8.75
CA ASP A 193 -1.38 -7.70 9.96
C ASP A 193 -1.98 -9.11 10.03
N VAL A 194 -1.46 -9.94 10.94
CA VAL A 194 -1.83 -11.35 11.02
C VAL A 194 -2.77 -11.60 12.19
N THR A 195 -3.82 -12.37 11.94
CA THR A 195 -4.82 -12.74 12.94
C THR A 195 -5.07 -14.23 12.92
N ARG A 196 -5.36 -14.78 14.10
CA ARG A 196 -5.84 -16.14 14.31
C ARG A 196 -7.13 -16.07 15.10
N ILE A 197 -8.10 -16.93 14.82
CA ILE A 197 -9.47 -16.75 15.34
C ILE A 197 -9.55 -16.74 16.88
N ASP A 198 -8.64 -17.42 17.58
CA ASP A 198 -8.61 -17.44 19.04
C ASP A 198 -8.15 -16.11 19.66
N GLU A 199 -7.58 -15.19 18.87
CA GLU A 199 -7.26 -13.82 19.28
C GLU A 199 -8.47 -12.86 19.13
N GLU A 200 -9.52 -13.25 18.40
CA GLU A 200 -10.74 -12.43 18.23
C GLU A 200 -11.76 -12.75 19.34
N ALA A 201 -11.91 -11.82 20.29
CA ALA A 201 -12.95 -11.90 21.32
C ALA A 201 -14.22 -11.14 20.87
N GLY A 202 -15.36 -11.83 20.80
CA GLY A 202 -16.64 -11.20 20.46
C GLY A 202 -17.86 -12.11 20.66
N PRO A 203 -19.06 -11.54 20.84
CA PRO A 203 -20.31 -12.30 20.83
C PRO A 203 -20.69 -12.66 19.38
N GLY A 204 -21.14 -13.90 19.12
CA GLY A 204 -21.56 -14.31 17.79
C GLY A 204 -21.29 -15.77 17.48
N LEU A 205 -21.49 -16.16 16.21
CA LEU A 205 -21.14 -17.48 15.71
C LEU A 205 -19.71 -17.43 15.15
N ILE A 206 -18.78 -18.16 15.78
CA ILE A 206 -17.37 -18.24 15.39
C ILE A 206 -17.20 -18.49 13.88
N ILE A 207 -18.04 -19.35 13.30
CA ILE A 207 -17.99 -19.66 11.86
C ILE A 207 -18.28 -18.44 10.96
N GLN A 208 -19.14 -17.51 11.39
CA GLN A 208 -19.41 -16.28 10.64
C GLN A 208 -18.23 -15.33 10.71
N ASP A 209 -17.56 -15.26 11.86
CA ASP A 209 -16.35 -14.45 12.06
C ASP A 209 -15.20 -15.00 11.21
N ILE A 210 -14.94 -16.31 11.25
CA ILE A 210 -13.97 -16.98 10.37
C ILE A 210 -14.26 -16.67 8.90
N ASN A 211 -15.51 -16.86 8.46
CA ASN A 211 -15.88 -16.61 7.07
C ASN A 211 -15.73 -15.13 6.67
N ARG A 212 -15.97 -14.20 7.59
CA ARG A 212 -15.74 -12.76 7.35
C ARG A 212 -14.24 -12.47 7.26
N THR A 213 -13.45 -12.95 8.21
CA THR A 213 -12.00 -12.72 8.26
C THR A 213 -11.27 -13.36 7.07
N ILE A 214 -11.72 -14.52 6.57
CA ILE A 214 -11.23 -15.10 5.30
C ILE A 214 -11.54 -14.19 4.11
N ARG A 215 -12.74 -13.60 4.03
CA ARG A 215 -13.12 -12.69 2.94
C ARG A 215 -12.33 -11.38 2.97
N GLU A 216 -12.05 -10.85 4.16
CA GLU A 216 -11.32 -9.59 4.35
C GLU A 216 -9.81 -9.76 4.21
N SER A 217 -9.28 -10.94 4.49
CA SER A 217 -7.85 -11.23 4.40
C SER A 217 -7.35 -11.26 2.95
N LYS A 218 -6.16 -10.69 2.74
CA LYS A 218 -5.44 -10.73 1.47
C LYS A 218 -4.72 -12.06 1.28
N ILE A 219 -4.29 -12.69 2.38
CA ILE A 219 -3.54 -13.95 2.39
C ILE A 219 -4.15 -14.88 3.43
N ILE A 220 -4.27 -16.16 3.09
CA ILE A 220 -4.57 -17.23 4.04
C ILE A 220 -3.29 -18.04 4.27
N ILE A 221 -2.93 -18.27 5.54
CA ILE A 221 -1.82 -19.14 5.92
C ILE A 221 -2.44 -20.31 6.67
N ALA A 222 -2.36 -21.52 6.11
CA ALA A 222 -3.05 -22.68 6.66
C ALA A 222 -2.08 -23.80 7.02
N ASP A 223 -2.08 -24.22 8.28
CA ASP A 223 -1.32 -25.39 8.74
C ASP A 223 -2.20 -26.65 8.70
N ILE A 224 -1.86 -27.57 7.80
CA ILE A 224 -2.59 -28.81 7.53
C ILE A 224 -1.88 -30.05 8.08
N SER A 225 -0.96 -29.88 9.04
CA SER A 225 -0.25 -30.99 9.72
C SER A 225 -1.19 -31.72 10.68
N PRO A 226 -2.05 -30.95 11.38
CA PRO A 226 -3.39 -31.38 11.64
C PRO A 226 -4.06 -32.03 10.46
N ILE A 227 -4.30 -33.34 10.45
CA ILE A 227 -5.45 -33.80 9.64
C ILE A 227 -6.71 -33.37 10.39
N ASN A 228 -7.07 -32.10 10.24
CA ASN A 228 -8.14 -31.43 10.96
C ASN A 228 -9.23 -30.98 9.98
N ALA A 229 -10.43 -31.55 10.12
CA ALA A 229 -11.56 -31.28 9.23
C ALA A 229 -11.95 -29.79 9.19
N ASN A 230 -11.80 -29.05 10.30
CA ASN A 230 -12.13 -27.63 10.34
C ASN A 230 -11.16 -26.81 9.50
N VAL A 231 -9.85 -27.10 9.62
CA VAL A 231 -8.80 -26.45 8.81
C VAL A 231 -9.06 -26.72 7.33
N PHE A 232 -9.40 -27.95 6.94
CA PHE A 232 -9.71 -28.25 5.54
C PHE A 232 -10.98 -27.57 5.04
N TYR A 233 -12.01 -27.42 5.88
CA TYR A 233 -13.21 -26.67 5.54
C TYR A 233 -12.88 -25.20 5.23
N GLU A 234 -12.07 -24.57 6.08
CA GLU A 234 -11.64 -23.17 5.94
C GLU A 234 -10.73 -22.97 4.73
N VAL A 235 -9.79 -23.89 4.47
CA VAL A 235 -8.97 -23.92 3.26
C VAL A 235 -9.84 -24.07 2.01
N GLY A 236 -10.82 -24.98 2.04
CA GLY A 236 -11.76 -25.15 0.94
C GLY A 236 -12.58 -23.88 0.66
N PHE A 237 -13.03 -23.19 1.71
CA PHE A 237 -13.73 -21.91 1.57
C PHE A 237 -12.83 -20.80 1.03
N ALA A 238 -11.58 -20.70 1.49
CA ALA A 238 -10.58 -19.77 0.96
C ALA A 238 -10.30 -20.01 -0.53
N HIS A 239 -10.13 -21.28 -0.94
CA HIS A 239 -9.95 -21.67 -2.33
C HIS A 239 -11.17 -21.32 -3.19
N ALA A 240 -12.39 -21.54 -2.69
CA ALA A 240 -13.62 -21.17 -3.40
C ALA A 240 -13.73 -19.64 -3.64
N LEU A 241 -13.12 -18.83 -2.77
CA LEU A 241 -13.02 -17.38 -2.92
C LEU A 241 -11.79 -16.91 -3.71
N ASN A 242 -11.01 -17.84 -4.28
CA ASN A 242 -9.74 -17.57 -4.96
C ASN A 242 -8.74 -16.79 -4.10
N LYS A 243 -8.74 -17.02 -2.78
CA LYS A 243 -7.79 -16.36 -1.88
C LYS A 243 -6.40 -16.98 -2.03
N PRO A 244 -5.33 -16.15 -2.17
CA PRO A 244 -3.97 -16.64 -2.09
C PRO A 244 -3.75 -17.39 -0.78
N THR A 245 -3.48 -18.69 -0.88
CA THR A 245 -3.40 -19.60 0.28
C THR A 245 -2.02 -20.24 0.33
N ILE A 246 -1.32 -20.05 1.45
CA ILE A 246 -0.03 -20.66 1.75
C ILE A 246 -0.30 -21.87 2.63
N LEU A 247 -0.15 -23.08 2.07
CA LEU A 247 -0.27 -24.32 2.83
C LEU A 247 1.05 -24.62 3.53
N LEU A 248 0.97 -24.92 4.83
CA LEU A 248 2.06 -25.32 5.70
C LEU A 248 1.83 -26.76 6.15
N ALA A 249 2.90 -27.55 6.21
CA ALA A 249 2.83 -28.88 6.80
C ALA A 249 4.15 -29.26 7.47
N GLU A 250 4.09 -29.93 8.62
CA GLU A 250 5.25 -30.51 9.25
C GLU A 250 5.81 -31.62 8.36
N LYS A 251 7.14 -31.69 8.23
CA LYS A 251 7.80 -32.67 7.40
C LYS A 251 7.46 -34.08 7.86
N GLY A 252 7.05 -34.93 6.92
CA GLY A 252 6.55 -36.28 7.20
C GLY A 252 5.04 -36.38 7.30
N THR A 253 4.32 -35.24 7.32
CA THR A 253 2.85 -35.24 7.21
C THR A 253 2.42 -35.86 5.88
N LYS A 254 1.57 -36.89 5.96
CA LYS A 254 0.95 -37.51 4.79
C LYS A 254 -0.27 -36.71 4.37
N LEU A 255 -0.12 -35.88 3.34
CA LEU A 255 -1.19 -35.03 2.84
C LEU A 255 -2.35 -35.85 2.24
N PRO A 256 -3.62 -35.50 2.56
CA PRO A 256 -4.78 -36.08 1.89
C PRO A 256 -4.75 -35.84 0.38
N PHE A 257 -5.37 -36.76 -0.38
CA PHE A 257 -5.34 -36.72 -1.84
C PHE A 257 -5.82 -35.38 -2.39
N ASP A 258 -6.89 -34.80 -1.85
CA ASP A 258 -7.51 -33.56 -2.35
C ASP A 258 -6.63 -32.32 -2.18
N VAL A 259 -5.70 -32.31 -1.22
CA VAL A 259 -4.80 -31.17 -0.97
C VAL A 259 -3.35 -31.43 -1.42
N SER A 260 -2.99 -32.70 -1.65
CA SER A 260 -1.64 -33.10 -2.06
C SER A 260 -1.11 -32.45 -3.36
N PRO A 261 -1.94 -32.05 -4.35
CA PRO A 261 -1.44 -31.38 -5.56
C PRO A 261 -1.07 -29.91 -5.34
N PHE A 262 -1.53 -29.30 -4.24
CA PHE A 262 -1.24 -27.90 -3.94
C PHE A 262 0.18 -27.75 -3.42
N ARG A 263 0.84 -26.64 -3.80
CA ARG A 263 2.18 -26.32 -3.29
C ARG A 263 2.10 -26.12 -1.78
N THR A 264 2.85 -26.94 -1.04
CA THR A 264 2.92 -26.92 0.42
C THR A 264 4.33 -26.59 0.86
N LEU A 265 4.47 -25.62 1.76
CA LEU A 265 5.72 -25.32 2.44
C LEU A 265 5.87 -26.29 3.61
N PHE A 266 6.76 -27.26 3.45
CA PHE A 266 7.09 -28.18 4.52
C PHE A 266 8.07 -27.54 5.50
N TYR A 267 7.81 -27.69 6.81
CA TYR A 267 8.69 -27.19 7.87
C TYR A 267 9.10 -28.30 8.83
N GLU A 268 10.18 -28.09 9.57
CA GLU A 268 10.60 -28.95 10.67
C GLU A 268 10.55 -28.15 11.96
N ASN A 269 9.86 -28.66 12.99
CA ASN A 269 9.79 -28.01 14.29
C ASN A 269 11.07 -28.28 15.12
N SER A 270 12.18 -27.72 14.65
CA SER A 270 13.50 -27.82 15.25
C SER A 270 14.24 -26.49 15.13
N ILE A 271 15.29 -26.29 15.94
CA ILE A 271 16.11 -25.07 15.89
C ILE A 271 16.67 -24.83 14.49
N GLY A 272 17.16 -25.87 13.82
CA GLY A 272 17.67 -25.78 12.45
C GLY A 272 16.57 -25.55 11.40
N GLY A 273 15.38 -26.13 11.64
CA GLY A 273 14.21 -25.98 10.77
C GLY A 273 13.57 -24.60 10.79
N LYS A 274 13.60 -23.92 11.96
CA LYS A 274 12.99 -22.59 12.16
C LYS A 274 13.45 -21.57 11.11
N ARG A 275 14.76 -21.40 10.91
CA ARG A 275 15.30 -20.44 9.94
C ARG A 275 14.84 -20.72 8.51
N LEU A 276 14.84 -22.00 8.10
CA LEU A 276 14.39 -22.40 6.77
C LEU A 276 12.89 -22.16 6.58
N PHE A 277 12.11 -22.39 7.64
CA PHE A 277 10.68 -22.11 7.64
C PHE A 277 10.40 -20.61 7.50
N GLU A 278 11.08 -19.76 8.27
CA GLU A 278 10.97 -18.30 8.17
C GLU A 278 11.32 -17.79 6.76
N GLU A 279 12.44 -18.24 6.18
CA GLU A 279 12.86 -17.89 4.83
C GLU A 279 11.83 -18.34 3.77
N GLY A 280 11.34 -19.56 3.90
CA GLY A 280 10.32 -20.12 3.02
C GLY A 280 8.99 -19.37 3.11
N LEU A 281 8.52 -19.09 4.32
CA LEU A 281 7.27 -18.39 4.58
C LEU A 281 7.32 -16.96 4.04
N ARG A 282 8.43 -16.25 4.30
CA ARG A 282 8.68 -14.89 3.77
C ARG A 282 8.59 -14.85 2.25
N LYS A 283 9.20 -15.82 1.57
CA LYS A 283 9.14 -15.92 0.10
C LYS A 283 7.71 -16.12 -0.40
N HIS A 284 6.90 -16.94 0.27
CA HIS A 284 5.51 -17.17 -0.11
C HIS A 284 4.64 -15.93 0.16
N ILE A 285 4.80 -15.27 1.31
CA ILE A 285 4.09 -14.02 1.63
C ILE A 285 4.36 -12.96 0.57
N ARG A 286 5.63 -12.69 0.25
CA ARG A 286 6.00 -11.72 -0.79
C ARG A 286 5.40 -12.06 -2.15
N ALA A 287 5.39 -13.34 -2.53
CA ALA A 287 4.77 -13.78 -3.78
C ALA A 287 3.24 -13.55 -3.78
N CYS A 288 2.55 -13.82 -2.67
CA CYS A 288 1.12 -13.55 -2.53
C CYS A 288 0.80 -12.05 -2.56
N LEU A 289 1.63 -11.21 -1.93
CA LEU A 289 1.44 -9.75 -1.94
C LEU A 289 1.58 -9.14 -3.34
N GLN A 290 2.37 -9.78 -4.22
CA GLN A 290 2.60 -9.37 -5.60
C GLN A 290 1.55 -9.89 -6.59
N GLN A 291 0.73 -10.89 -6.21
CA GLN A 291 -0.35 -11.38 -7.07
C GLN A 291 -1.43 -10.31 -7.21
N LYS A 292 -1.79 -9.99 -8.46
CA LYS A 292 -2.98 -9.18 -8.76
C LYS A 292 -4.20 -10.06 -8.48
N GLY A 293 -5.00 -9.67 -7.48
CA GLY A 293 -6.30 -10.29 -7.19
C GLY A 293 -7.33 -9.99 -8.27
#